data_AF-A0A397HJB9-F1
#
_entry.id   AF-A0A397HJB9-F1
#
_cell.length_a   1.000
_cell.length_b   1.000
_cell.length_c   1.000
_cell.angle_alpha   90.00
_cell.angle_beta   90.00
_cell.angle_gamma   90.00
#
_symmetry.space_group_name_H-M   'P 1'
#
loop_
_entity.id
_entity.type
_entity.pdbx_description
1 polymer ?
#
loop_
_entity_poly.entity_id
_entity_poly.type
_entity_poly.pdbx_seq_one_letter_code
_entity_poly.pdbx_strand_id
1 'polypeptide(L)'
;MSEVFYRESHPGVLILIAGDSNYYEILLEAMKFKWKVEVWFWKSGVSKDYINDIKINYTPLENCYKFFSYGCGPDHSKKMEYLRIISNKTIQNQEIIEGLASLNLFCWLNREKEIISLYFNEKIKLDKARRWIENEYKDIVICKNKNDSI
;
A
#
# COMPACT_ATOMS: atom_id res chain seq x y z
N MET A 1 21.97 -33.51 -12.22
CA MET A 1 20.55 -33.21 -12.46
C MET A 1 19.83 -33.42 -11.16
N SER A 2 19.36 -32.35 -10.50
CA SER A 2 18.55 -32.45 -9.29
C SER A 2 17.09 -32.65 -9.68
N GLU A 3 16.56 -33.86 -9.47
CA GLU A 3 15.12 -34.10 -9.53
C GLU A 3 14.42 -33.29 -8.43
N VAL A 4 13.60 -32.33 -8.84
CA VAL A 4 12.75 -31.56 -7.93
C VAL A 4 11.58 -32.46 -7.49
N PHE A 5 11.81 -33.19 -6.41
CA PHE A 5 10.94 -34.24 -5.85
C PHE A 5 9.65 -33.75 -5.15
N TYR A 6 9.14 -32.55 -5.46
CA TYR A 6 8.02 -31.92 -4.71
C TYR A 6 6.74 -31.69 -5.52
N ARG A 7 6.46 -32.49 -6.55
CA ARG A 7 5.40 -32.13 -7.53
C ARG A 7 4.00 -32.72 -7.31
N GLU A 8 3.77 -33.77 -6.52
CA GLU A 8 2.40 -34.34 -6.46
C GLU A 8 1.91 -34.82 -5.08
N SER A 9 2.81 -35.12 -4.13
CA SER A 9 2.44 -35.86 -2.92
C SER A 9 2.02 -35.00 -1.72
N HIS A 10 2.12 -33.67 -1.80
CA HIS A 10 1.77 -32.78 -0.68
C HIS A 10 1.02 -31.53 -1.20
N PRO A 11 -0.32 -31.55 -1.25
CA PRO A 11 -1.08 -30.34 -1.54
C PRO A 11 -0.76 -29.28 -0.47
N GLY A 12 -0.29 -28.11 -0.91
CA GLY A 12 0.04 -26.97 -0.06
C GLY A 12 -1.01 -25.86 -0.11
N VAL A 13 -0.74 -24.78 0.63
CA VAL A 13 -1.51 -23.53 0.52
C VAL A 13 -0.56 -22.43 0.04
N LEU A 14 -0.92 -21.78 -1.06
CA LEU A 14 -0.28 -20.55 -1.51
C LEU A 14 -1.18 -19.38 -1.12
N ILE A 15 -0.67 -18.50 -0.27
CA ILE A 15 -1.31 -17.21 0.04
C ILE A 15 -0.47 -16.13 -0.61
N LEU A 16 -1.05 -15.41 -1.58
CA LEU A 16 -0.39 -14.31 -2.26
C LEU A 16 -1.04 -12.99 -1.86
N ILE A 17 -0.23 -12.08 -1.30
CA ILE A 17 -0.63 -10.71 -0.96
C ILE A 17 0.16 -9.77 -1.85
N ALA A 18 -0.51 -9.08 -2.78
CA ALA A 18 0.17 -8.17 -3.71
C ALA A 18 -0.68 -6.97 -4.13
N GLY A 19 -0.05 -6.04 -4.85
CA GLY A 19 -0.71 -4.82 -5.34
C GLY A 19 -1.67 -5.07 -6.51
N ASP A 20 -1.35 -6.02 -7.39
CA ASP A 20 -2.07 -6.28 -8.64
C ASP A 20 -2.01 -7.76 -9.07
N SER A 21 -2.70 -8.09 -10.16
CA SER A 21 -2.86 -9.45 -10.68
C SER A 21 -1.72 -9.96 -11.57
N ASN A 22 -0.56 -9.30 -11.61
CA ASN A 22 0.55 -9.69 -12.50
C ASN A 22 1.17 -11.08 -12.20
N TYR A 23 0.75 -11.70 -11.10
CA TYR A 23 1.22 -13.01 -10.64
C TYR A 23 0.37 -14.18 -11.14
N TYR A 24 -0.54 -13.97 -12.10
CA TYR A 24 -1.52 -14.96 -12.53
C TYR A 24 -0.91 -16.32 -12.92
N GLU A 25 0.15 -16.31 -13.73
CA GLU A 25 0.79 -17.54 -14.20
C GLU A 25 1.33 -18.41 -13.06
N ILE A 26 1.85 -17.78 -12.00
CA ILE A 26 2.35 -18.47 -10.80
C ILE A 26 1.18 -19.14 -10.07
N LEU A 27 0.02 -18.48 -10.00
CA LEU A 27 -1.16 -19.07 -9.37
C LEU A 27 -1.71 -20.26 -10.15
N LEU A 28 -1.74 -20.15 -11.48
CA LEU A 28 -2.14 -21.26 -12.35
C LEU A 28 -1.21 -22.46 -12.18
N GLU A 29 0.09 -22.23 -12.02
CA GLU A 29 1.06 -23.29 -11.75
C GLU A 29 0.79 -23.95 -10.39
N ALA A 30 0.55 -23.19 -9.32
CA ALA A 30 0.18 -23.76 -8.02
C ALA A 30 -1.10 -24.60 -8.07
N MET A 31 -2.10 -24.17 -8.84
CA MET A 31 -3.33 -24.93 -9.03
C MET A 31 -3.12 -26.25 -9.77
N LYS A 32 -2.20 -26.31 -10.75
CA LYS A 32 -1.84 -27.56 -11.44
C LYS A 32 -1.32 -28.61 -10.46
N PHE A 33 -0.67 -28.16 -9.37
CA PHE A 33 -0.19 -29.01 -8.29
C PHE A 33 -1.23 -29.29 -7.19
N LYS A 34 -2.51 -28.96 -7.40
CA LYS A 34 -3.61 -29.13 -6.44
C LYS A 34 -3.42 -28.35 -5.14
N TRP A 35 -2.65 -27.27 -5.16
CA TRP A 35 -2.54 -26.38 -4.00
C TRP A 35 -3.82 -25.56 -3.84
N LYS A 36 -4.19 -25.28 -2.59
CA LYS A 36 -5.19 -24.26 -2.30
C LYS A 36 -4.55 -22.89 -2.57
N VAL A 37 -5.20 -22.08 -3.38
CA VAL A 37 -4.74 -20.72 -3.69
C VAL A 37 -5.67 -19.70 -3.03
N GLU A 38 -5.07 -18.74 -2.35
CA GLU A 38 -5.74 -17.59 -1.75
C GLU A 38 -4.99 -16.32 -2.16
N VAL A 39 -5.73 -15.31 -2.64
CA VAL A 39 -5.15 -14.06 -3.13
C VAL A 39 -5.76 -12.87 -2.44
N TRP A 40 -4.90 -11.92 -2.09
CA TRP A 40 -5.26 -10.70 -1.40
C TRP A 40 -4.74 -9.55 -2.23
N PHE A 41 -5.62 -8.93 -3.01
CA PHE A 41 -5.27 -7.84 -3.93
C PHE A 41 -6.19 -6.63 -3.75
N TRP A 42 -5.77 -5.49 -4.28
CA TRP A 42 -6.66 -4.35 -4.46
C TRP A 42 -7.61 -4.62 -5.62
N LYS A 43 -8.90 -4.29 -5.47
CA LYS A 43 -9.91 -4.41 -6.55
C LYS A 43 -9.52 -3.61 -7.78
N SER A 44 -8.81 -2.51 -7.62
CA SER A 44 -8.30 -1.69 -8.73
C SER A 44 -7.16 -2.37 -9.51
N GLY A 45 -6.43 -3.30 -8.88
CA GLY A 45 -5.30 -4.01 -9.47
C GLY A 45 -5.65 -5.35 -10.09
N VAL A 46 -6.93 -5.72 -10.16
CA VAL A 46 -7.38 -7.05 -10.59
C VAL A 46 -8.51 -6.93 -11.61
N SER A 47 -8.40 -7.65 -12.73
CA SER A 47 -9.48 -7.72 -13.71
C SER A 47 -10.67 -8.53 -13.18
N LYS A 48 -11.89 -8.21 -13.62
CA LYS A 48 -13.09 -8.96 -13.20
C LYS A 48 -13.02 -10.44 -13.60
N ASP A 49 -12.40 -10.73 -14.74
CA ASP A 49 -12.23 -12.09 -15.26
C ASP A 49 -11.37 -12.95 -14.33
N TYR A 50 -10.42 -12.32 -13.62
CA TYR A 50 -9.57 -12.96 -12.63
C TYR A 50 -10.32 -13.38 -11.36
N ILE A 51 -11.21 -12.51 -10.87
CA ILE A 51 -12.02 -12.76 -9.66
C ILE A 51 -13.07 -13.85 -9.90
N ASN A 52 -13.56 -13.93 -11.14
CA ASN A 52 -14.59 -14.90 -11.51
C ASN A 52 -14.04 -16.30 -11.80
N ASP A 53 -12.72 -16.51 -11.80
CA ASP A 53 -12.16 -17.85 -11.83
C ASP A 53 -12.44 -18.54 -10.48
N ILE A 54 -13.45 -19.43 -10.51
CA ILE A 54 -14.08 -20.12 -9.36
C ILE A 54 -13.07 -20.82 -8.43
N LYS A 55 -11.82 -21.00 -8.88
CA LYS A 55 -10.77 -21.71 -8.14
C LYS A 55 -9.92 -20.82 -7.23
N ILE A 56 -10.03 -19.50 -7.31
CA ILE A 56 -9.24 -18.56 -6.50
C ILE A 56 -10.10 -18.01 -5.35
N ASN A 57 -9.64 -18.20 -4.11
CA ASN A 57 -10.22 -17.49 -2.98
C ASN A 57 -9.71 -16.05 -2.97
N TYR A 58 -10.55 -15.10 -3.37
CA TYR A 58 -10.22 -13.68 -3.44
C TYR A 58 -10.63 -12.91 -2.18
N THR A 59 -9.67 -12.22 -1.57
CA THR A 59 -9.89 -11.30 -0.44
C THR A 59 -9.51 -9.86 -0.86
N PRO A 60 -10.44 -8.89 -0.82
CA PRO A 60 -10.15 -7.50 -1.15
C PRO A 60 -9.31 -6.81 -0.06
N LEU A 61 -8.18 -6.21 -0.45
CA LEU A 61 -7.29 -5.46 0.46
C LEU A 61 -7.90 -4.15 0.98
N GLU A 62 -8.97 -3.63 0.37
CA GLU A 62 -9.63 -2.38 0.82
C GLU A 62 -10.15 -2.47 2.25
N ASN A 63 -10.44 -3.66 2.76
CA ASN A 63 -10.88 -3.83 4.15
C ASN A 63 -9.69 -4.05 5.12
N CYS A 64 -8.52 -4.37 4.57
CA CYS A 64 -7.31 -4.69 5.30
C CYS A 64 -6.30 -3.54 5.34
N TYR A 65 -6.53 -2.42 4.63
CA TYR A 65 -5.62 -1.26 4.59
C TYR A 65 -5.18 -0.77 6.00
N LYS A 66 -6.07 -0.91 6.99
CA LYS A 66 -5.81 -0.59 8.41
C LYS A 66 -4.70 -1.42 9.07
N PHE A 67 -4.33 -2.56 8.50
CA PHE A 67 -3.26 -3.42 8.99
C PHE A 67 -1.90 -3.09 8.34
N PHE A 68 -1.89 -2.26 7.30
CA PHE A 68 -0.66 -1.81 6.66
C PHE A 68 -0.15 -0.55 7.34
N SER A 69 1.16 -0.34 7.29
CA SER A 69 1.76 0.91 7.79
C SER A 69 1.50 2.08 6.84
N TYR A 70 1.49 1.84 5.52
CA TYR A 70 1.22 2.83 4.48
C TYR A 70 0.91 2.18 3.12
N GLY A 71 0.40 2.96 2.17
CA GLY A 71 0.33 2.60 0.74
C GLY A 71 1.26 3.48 -0.10
N CYS A 72 1.81 2.97 -1.19
CA CYS A 72 2.68 3.73 -2.08
C CYS A 72 1.98 4.07 -3.41
N GLY A 73 2.12 5.31 -3.85
CA GLY A 73 1.62 5.79 -5.14
C GLY A 73 0.79 7.07 -5.01
N PRO A 74 0.58 7.79 -6.13
CA PRO A 74 -0.35 8.90 -6.15
C PRO A 74 -1.76 8.38 -5.89
N ASP A 75 -2.45 8.88 -4.87
CA ASP A 75 -3.88 8.60 -4.75
C ASP A 75 -4.63 9.36 -5.85
N HIS A 76 -5.44 8.62 -6.61
CA HIS A 76 -6.28 9.13 -7.68
C HIS A 76 -7.64 9.64 -7.17
N SER A 77 -7.94 9.51 -5.88
CA SER A 77 -9.18 10.01 -5.31
C SER A 77 -9.09 11.52 -4.98
N LYS A 78 -9.91 12.35 -5.65
CA LYS A 78 -9.97 13.81 -5.43
C LYS A 78 -10.47 14.22 -4.02
N LYS A 79 -10.67 13.27 -3.11
CA LYS A 79 -11.34 13.48 -1.82
C LYS A 79 -10.41 13.40 -0.61
N MET A 80 -9.13 13.06 -0.80
CA MET A 80 -8.19 12.98 0.30
C MET A 80 -7.65 14.34 0.74
N GLU A 81 -7.45 14.45 2.04
CA GLU A 81 -6.67 15.51 2.66
C GLU A 81 -5.18 15.20 2.43
N TYR A 82 -4.36 16.18 2.06
CA TYR A 82 -2.95 15.92 1.81
C TYR A 82 -1.99 16.95 2.41
N LEU A 83 -0.82 16.45 2.78
CA LEU A 83 0.31 17.21 3.28
C LEU A 83 1.45 17.08 2.26
N ARG A 84 2.02 18.21 1.81
CA ARG A 84 3.28 18.21 1.06
C ARG A 84 4.40 18.65 1.96
N ILE A 85 5.43 17.82 2.06
CA ILE A 85 6.67 18.11 2.75
C ILE A 85 7.71 18.40 1.68
N ILE A 86 8.33 19.56 1.78
CA ILE A 86 9.46 19.99 0.96
C ILE A 86 10.62 20.18 1.92
N SER A 87 11.68 19.41 1.73
CA SER A 87 12.90 19.52 2.50
C SER A 87 14.10 19.61 1.58
N ASN A 88 15.10 20.39 1.99
CA ASN A 88 16.44 20.37 1.39
C ASN A 88 17.32 19.26 1.97
N LYS A 89 16.85 18.56 3.01
CA LYS A 89 17.48 17.39 3.61
C LYS A 89 16.81 16.14 3.08
N THR A 90 17.61 15.10 2.86
CA THR A 90 17.11 13.79 2.47
C THR A 90 16.41 13.12 3.66
N ILE A 91 15.10 13.33 3.78
CA ILE A 91 14.25 12.56 4.71
C ILE A 91 13.91 11.24 4.03
N GLN A 92 14.19 10.10 4.66
CA GLN A 92 13.83 8.80 4.09
C GLN A 92 12.33 8.53 4.22
N ASN A 93 11.76 7.77 3.28
CA ASN A 93 10.36 7.32 3.41
C ASN A 93 10.15 6.54 4.70
N GLN A 94 11.10 5.68 5.06
CA GLN A 94 11.02 4.81 6.24
C GLN A 94 10.84 5.61 7.53
N GLU A 95 11.58 6.69 7.71
CA GLU A 95 11.49 7.55 8.90
C GLU A 95 10.08 8.13 9.07
N ILE A 96 9.46 8.57 7.98
CA ILE A 96 8.09 9.09 8.00
C ILE A 96 7.10 7.96 8.30
N ILE A 97 7.26 6.80 7.66
CA ILE A 97 6.35 5.66 7.81
C ILE A 97 6.36 5.14 9.25
N GLU A 98 7.54 4.96 9.84
CA GLU A 98 7.69 4.48 11.22
C GLU A 98 7.09 5.48 12.22
N GLY A 99 7.34 6.78 12.01
CA GLY A 99 6.74 7.85 12.81
C GLY A 99 5.22 7.84 12.76
N LEU A 100 4.63 7.77 11.56
CA LEU A 100 3.17 7.71 11.39
C LEU A 100 2.58 6.41 11.96
N ALA A 101 3.24 5.27 11.77
CA ALA A 101 2.83 4.00 12.33
C ALA A 101 2.80 4.03 13.87
N SER A 102 3.78 4.68 14.52
CA SER A 102 3.81 4.86 15.98
C SER A 102 2.60 5.66 16.51
N LEU A 103 2.00 6.49 15.65
CA LEU A 103 0.79 7.27 15.94
C LEU A 103 -0.50 6.53 15.57
N ASN A 104 -0.40 5.28 15.11
CA ASN A 104 -1.48 4.50 14.52
C ASN A 104 -2.16 5.22 13.36
N LEU A 105 -1.35 5.87 12.50
CA LEU A 105 -1.80 6.59 11.31
C LEU A 105 -1.39 5.84 10.05
N PHE A 106 -2.37 5.50 9.23
CA PHE A 106 -2.16 5.08 7.85
C PHE A 106 -2.21 6.29 6.92
N CYS A 107 -1.31 6.34 5.94
CA CYS A 107 -1.35 7.28 4.83
C CYS A 107 -0.99 6.62 3.50
N TRP A 108 -1.41 7.24 2.39
CA TRP A 108 -0.76 7.01 1.11
C TRP A 108 0.43 7.94 0.97
N LEU A 109 1.56 7.43 0.53
CA LEU A 109 2.80 8.17 0.31
C LEU A 109 3.12 8.18 -1.18
N ASN A 110 3.32 9.37 -1.73
CA ASN A 110 3.88 9.58 -3.05
C ASN A 110 5.14 10.44 -2.92
N ARG A 111 6.24 10.04 -3.56
CA ARG A 111 7.49 10.82 -3.57
C ARG A 111 7.86 11.20 -4.99
N GLU A 112 8.09 12.49 -5.18
CA GLU A 112 8.60 13.08 -6.42
C GLU A 112 9.85 13.91 -6.09
N LYS A 113 11.03 13.31 -6.27
CA LYS A 113 12.33 13.91 -5.90
C LYS A 113 12.34 14.31 -4.41
N GLU A 114 12.43 15.61 -4.14
CA GLU A 114 12.47 16.21 -2.79
C GLU A 114 11.07 16.50 -2.21
N ILE A 115 10.01 16.20 -2.96
CA ILE A 115 8.63 16.44 -2.53
C ILE A 115 8.04 15.12 -2.05
N ILE A 116 7.57 15.11 -0.81
CA ILE A 116 6.86 13.99 -0.21
C ILE A 116 5.41 14.41 -0.03
N SER A 117 4.50 13.72 -0.70
CA SER A 117 3.05 13.93 -0.54
C SER A 117 2.49 12.80 0.30
N LEU A 118 1.84 13.16 1.40
CA LEU A 118 1.14 12.25 2.28
C LEU A 118 -0.37 12.50 2.18
N TYR A 119 -1.15 11.47 1.90
CA TYR A 119 -2.59 11.56 1.74
C TYR A 119 -3.32 10.79 2.84
N PHE A 120 -4.37 11.41 3.37
CA PHE A 120 -5.18 10.94 4.46
C PHE A 120 -6.66 10.98 4.10
N ASN A 121 -7.41 9.98 4.57
CA ASN A 121 -8.85 9.91 4.37
C ASN A 121 -9.65 10.90 5.26
N GLU A 122 -9.00 11.46 6.29
CA GLU A 122 -9.65 12.29 7.31
C GLU A 122 -8.72 13.45 7.74
N LYS A 123 -9.29 14.66 7.85
CA LYS A 123 -8.55 15.86 8.26
C LYS A 123 -7.87 15.73 9.62
N ILE A 124 -8.52 15.05 10.57
CA ILE A 124 -7.97 14.84 11.92
C ILE A 124 -6.66 14.03 11.89
N LYS A 125 -6.54 13.06 10.97
CA LYS A 125 -5.33 12.27 10.77
C LYS A 125 -4.23 13.11 10.15
N LEU A 126 -4.57 13.92 9.15
CA LEU A 126 -3.63 14.90 8.57
C LEU A 126 -3.10 15.86 9.63
N ASP A 127 -3.97 16.43 10.47
CA ASP A 127 -3.56 17.38 11.51
C ASP A 127 -2.71 16.73 12.61
N LYS A 128 -2.91 15.43 12.89
CA LYS A 128 -2.06 14.66 13.79
C LYS A 128 -0.68 14.40 13.16
N ALA A 129 -0.65 13.95 11.90
CA ALA A 129 0.59 13.74 11.15
C ALA A 129 1.42 15.02 11.03
N ARG A 130 0.77 16.13 10.68
CA ARG A 130 1.40 17.45 10.57
C ARG A 130 2.09 17.87 11.87
N ARG A 131 1.38 17.81 13.00
CA ARG A 131 1.94 18.18 14.31
C ARG A 131 3.16 17.34 14.67
N TRP A 132 3.12 16.05 14.36
CA TRP A 132 4.27 15.18 14.58
C TRP A 132 5.45 15.59 13.69
N ILE A 133 5.22 15.78 12.39
CA ILE A 133 6.24 16.19 11.43
C ILE A 133 6.87 17.55 11.80
N GLU A 134 6.07 18.54 12.19
CA GLU A 134 6.53 19.87 12.64
C GLU A 134 7.39 19.80 13.91
N ASN A 135 7.10 18.85 14.81
CA ASN A 135 7.87 18.65 16.03
C ASN A 135 9.20 17.93 15.77
N GLU A 136 9.18 16.94 14.88
CA GLU A 136 10.34 16.09 14.57
C GLU A 136 11.36 16.80 13.67
N TYR A 137 10.87 17.55 12.68
CA TYR A 137 11.70 18.20 11.68
C TYR A 137 11.57 19.72 11.77
N LYS A 138 12.64 20.39 12.19
CA LYS A 138 12.65 21.86 12.40
C LYS A 138 12.87 22.68 11.12
N ASP A 139 13.40 22.06 10.06
CA ASP A 139 13.81 22.72 8.81
C ASP A 139 13.05 22.21 7.59
N ILE A 140 11.73 22.08 7.68
CA ILE A 140 10.89 21.63 6.57
C ILE A 140 9.84 22.67 6.22
N VAL A 141 9.53 22.76 4.92
CA VAL A 141 8.40 23.54 4.43
C VAL A 141 7.24 22.59 4.23
N ILE A 142 6.12 22.90 4.88
CA ILE A 142 4.89 22.13 4.78
C ILE A 142 3.86 22.93 3.99
N CYS A 143 3.39 22.38 2.87
CA CYS A 143 2.32 22.98 2.07
C CYS A 143 1.01 22.18 2.25
N LYS A 144 -0.09 22.90 2.43
CA LYS A 144 -1.47 22.37 2.44
C LYS A 144 -2.18 22.73 1.14
N ASN A 145 -3.35 22.14 0.94
CA ASN A 145 -4.26 22.64 -0.09
C ASN A 145 -4.76 24.05 0.24
N LYS A 146 -4.80 24.89 -0.81
CA LYS A 146 -5.38 26.23 -0.86
C LYS A 146 -6.90 26.17 -0.63
N ASN A 147 -7.34 26.66 0.52
CA ASN A 147 -8.58 27.43 0.65
C ASN A 147 -8.34 28.77 1.38
N ASP A 148 -7.09 29.13 1.64
CA ASP A 148 -6.73 30.47 2.08
C ASP A 148 -6.41 31.28 0.83
N SER A 149 -7.47 31.82 0.22
CA SER A 149 -7.37 32.92 -0.72
C SER A 149 -6.72 34.11 0.00
N ILE A 150 -5.65 34.65 -0.59
CA ILE A 150 -5.29 36.06 -0.39
C ILE A 150 -6.37 36.89 -1.09
#